data_AF-A0A9P6X627-F1
#
_entry.id   AF-A0A9P6X627-F1
#
_cell.length_a   1.000
_cell.length_b   1.000
_cell.length_c   1.000
_cell.angle_alpha   90.00
_cell.angle_beta   90.00
_cell.angle_gamma   90.00
#
_symmetry.space_group_name_H-M   'P 1'
#
loop_
_entity.id
_entity.type
_entity.pdbx_description
1 polymer ?
#
loop_
_entity_poly.entity_id
_entity_poly.type
_entity_poly.pdbx_seq_one_letter_code
_entity_poly.pdbx_strand_id
1 'polypeptide(L)'
;MTCSERSRVLRWRLGWLPGGKPKECIFHPYHNWSRRHAFDCLHVHHRLYLPRSIEDPISFLLNLLPLHKPRPTASHSWFTL
;
A
#
# COMPACT_ATOMS: atom_id res chain seq x y z
N MET A 1 -12.71 13.45 1.94
CA MET A 1 -11.85 12.28 2.23
C MET A 1 -10.40 12.71 2.11
N THR A 2 -9.63 12.61 3.20
CA THR A 2 -8.20 12.92 3.25
C THR A 2 -7.36 11.79 2.63
N CYS A 3 -6.08 12.06 2.33
CA CYS A 3 -5.13 11.03 1.87
C CYS A 3 -5.03 9.84 2.85
N SER A 4 -5.01 10.12 4.15
CA SER A 4 -4.95 9.11 5.22
C SER A 4 -6.21 8.26 5.27
N GLU A 5 -7.39 8.88 5.17
CA GLU A 5 -8.68 8.18 5.12
C GLU A 5 -8.79 7.32 3.86
N ARG A 6 -8.39 7.85 2.71
CA ARG A 6 -8.37 7.15 1.43
C ARG A 6 -7.50 5.90 1.50
N SER A 7 -6.28 6.04 1.98
CA SER A 7 -5.33 4.92 2.13
C SER A 7 -5.88 3.88 3.11
N ARG A 8 -6.57 4.30 4.18
CA ARG A 8 -7.25 3.38 5.10
C ARG A 8 -8.37 2.58 4.41
N VAL A 9 -9.23 3.24 3.63
CA VAL A 9 -10.31 2.57 2.87
C VAL A 9 -9.76 1.60 1.84
N LEU A 10 -8.71 1.99 1.11
CA LEU A 10 -8.07 1.11 0.12
C LEU A 10 -7.45 -0.12 0.79
N ARG A 11 -6.74 0.05 1.90
CA ARG A 11 -6.22 -1.08 2.69
C ARG A 11 -7.32 -1.99 3.23
N TRP A 12 -8.46 -1.43 3.65
CA TRP A 12 -9.62 -2.24 4.06
C TRP A 12 -10.13 -3.09 2.91
N ARG A 13 -10.34 -2.49 1.73
CA ARG A 13 -10.78 -3.21 0.53
C ARG A 13 -9.78 -4.29 0.07
N LEU A 14 -8.49 -4.10 0.33
CA LEU A 14 -7.44 -5.09 0.05
C LEU A 14 -7.24 -6.14 1.16
N GLY A 15 -7.95 -6.03 2.29
CA GLY A 15 -7.82 -6.97 3.43
C GLY A 15 -6.56 -6.77 4.29
N TRP A 16 -5.94 -5.60 4.24
CA TRP A 16 -4.62 -5.33 4.85
C TRP A 16 -4.66 -4.72 6.26
N LEU A 17 -5.84 -4.50 6.84
CA LEU A 17 -5.94 -3.88 8.16
C LEU A 17 -5.74 -4.92 9.28
N PRO A 18 -4.73 -4.75 10.16
CA PRO A 18 -4.55 -5.63 11.30
C PRO A 18 -5.58 -5.26 12.37
N GLY A 19 -6.67 -6.02 12.46
CA GLY A 19 -7.69 -5.88 13.50
C GLY A 19 -7.34 -6.62 14.80
N GLY A 20 -6.07 -6.67 15.20
CA GLY A 20 -5.62 -7.54 16.29
C GLY A 20 -4.45 -7.01 17.10
N LYS A 21 -4.13 -7.75 18.18
CA LYS A 21 -2.96 -7.48 19.02
C LYS A 21 -1.68 -7.52 18.16
N PRO A 22 -0.70 -6.63 18.42
CA PRO A 22 0.60 -6.70 17.75
C PRO A 22 1.17 -8.11 17.94
N LYS A 23 1.51 -8.76 16.82
CA LYS A 23 2.21 -10.05 16.84
C LYS A 23 3.71 -9.79 16.91
N GLU A 24 4.48 -10.74 17.37
CA GLU A 24 5.94 -10.67 17.27
C GLU A 24 6.40 -10.86 15.82
N CYS A 25 7.55 -10.29 15.48
CA CYS A 25 8.15 -10.48 14.18
C CYS A 25 8.79 -11.86 14.06
N ILE A 26 8.48 -12.56 12.96
CA ILE A 26 9.04 -13.89 12.66
C ILE A 26 10.57 -13.84 12.54
N PHE A 27 11.11 -12.74 12.02
CA PHE A 27 12.56 -12.54 11.86
C PHE A 27 13.24 -11.98 13.11
N HIS A 28 12.48 -11.35 14.00
CA HIS A 28 12.99 -10.63 15.17
C HIS A 28 12.05 -10.88 16.37
N PRO A 29 12.20 -12.02 17.08
CA PRO A 29 11.25 -12.46 18.10
C PRO A 29 11.10 -11.49 19.28
N TYR A 30 12.05 -10.58 19.49
CA TYR A 30 11.98 -9.55 20.54
C TYR A 30 11.31 -8.24 20.07
N HIS A 31 10.90 -8.15 18.80
CA HIS A 31 10.31 -6.95 18.23
C HIS A 31 8.85 -7.18 17.86
N ASN A 32 7.99 -6.32 18.37
CA ASN A 32 6.59 -6.27 17.96
C ASN A 32 6.46 -5.84 16.50
N TRP A 33 5.54 -6.50 15.80
CA TRP A 33 5.16 -6.20 14.43
C TRP A 33 4.37 -4.89 14.37
N SER A 34 5.11 -3.78 14.32
CA SER A 34 4.58 -2.45 14.03
C SER A 34 4.67 -2.15 12.54
N ARG A 35 3.90 -1.15 12.06
CA ARG A 35 3.95 -0.72 10.65
C ARG A 35 5.36 -0.30 10.24
N ARG A 36 6.03 0.51 11.07
CA ARG A 36 7.41 0.96 10.81
C ARG A 36 8.38 -0.22 10.75
N HIS A 37 8.31 -1.12 11.74
CA HIS A 37 9.14 -2.33 11.75
C HIS A 37 8.90 -3.20 10.51
N ALA A 38 7.67 -3.35 10.05
CA ALA A 38 7.37 -4.11 8.85
C ALA A 38 8.04 -3.51 7.59
N PHE A 39 8.10 -2.18 7.48
CA PHE A 39 8.77 -1.51 6.36
C PHE A 39 10.28 -1.77 6.35
N ASP A 40 10.91 -1.68 7.51
CA ASP A 40 12.34 -1.94 7.66
C ASP A 40 12.67 -3.43 7.48
N CYS A 41 11.97 -4.31 8.20
CA CYS A 41 12.20 -5.76 8.20
C CYS A 41 11.99 -6.38 6.81
N LEU A 42 10.96 -5.95 6.07
CA LEU A 42 10.68 -6.46 4.73
C LEU A 42 11.37 -5.66 3.62
N HIS A 43 12.17 -4.65 3.98
CA HIS A 43 12.85 -3.77 3.03
C HIS A 43 11.89 -3.15 2.01
N VAL A 44 10.73 -2.70 2.47
CA VAL A 44 9.61 -2.25 1.61
C VAL A 44 10.02 -1.10 0.71
N HIS A 45 10.76 -0.12 1.22
CA HIS A 45 11.30 1.00 0.44
C HIS A 45 12.11 0.53 -0.77
N HIS A 46 13.00 -0.44 -0.55
CA HIS A 46 13.83 -0.99 -1.62
C HIS A 46 12.99 -1.74 -2.65
N ARG A 47 12.04 -2.58 -2.19
CA ARG A 47 11.17 -3.36 -3.09
C ARG A 47 10.23 -2.49 -3.93
N LEU A 48 9.85 -1.33 -3.41
CA LEU A 48 8.97 -0.37 -4.10
C LEU A 48 9.75 0.72 -4.86
N TYR A 49 11.09 0.68 -4.86
CA TYR A 49 11.94 1.72 -5.44
C TYR A 49 11.62 3.13 -4.92
N LEU A 50 11.36 3.25 -3.61
CA LEU A 50 11.04 4.50 -2.94
C LEU A 50 12.15 4.95 -1.98
N PRO A 51 12.37 6.27 -1.83
CA PRO A 51 13.29 6.79 -0.81
C PRO A 51 12.82 6.46 0.60
N ARG A 52 13.77 6.30 1.55
CA ARG A 52 13.46 6.13 2.98
C ARG A 52 12.91 7.39 3.67
N SER A 53 12.96 8.54 3.00
CA SER A 53 12.38 9.79 3.52
C SER A 53 10.84 9.77 3.53
N ILE A 54 10.23 8.87 2.76
CA ILE A 54 8.77 8.66 2.78
C ILE A 54 8.43 7.81 4.00
N GLU A 55 7.63 8.32 4.94
CA GLU A 55 7.34 7.58 6.18
C GLU A 55 6.42 6.36 5.96
N ASP A 56 5.42 6.49 5.09
CA ASP A 56 4.49 5.40 4.74
C ASP A 56 4.50 5.16 3.21
N PRO A 57 5.43 4.33 2.71
CA PRO A 57 5.58 4.09 1.27
C PRO A 57 4.31 3.46 0.66
N ILE A 58 3.57 2.67 1.44
CA ILE A 58 2.33 2.05 0.97
C ILE A 58 1.23 3.11 0.82
N SER A 59 0.98 3.93 1.86
CA SER A 59 -0.02 5.01 1.75
C SER A 59 0.35 5.98 0.64
N PHE A 60 1.64 6.31 0.48
CA PHE A 60 2.11 7.16 -0.61
C PHE A 60 1.64 6.63 -1.97
N LEU A 61 1.95 5.36 -2.29
CA LEU A 61 1.54 4.75 -3.56
C LEU A 61 0.01 4.64 -3.70
N LEU A 62 -0.69 4.28 -2.63
CA LEU A 62 -2.16 4.18 -2.67
C LEU A 62 -2.83 5.52 -2.98
N ASN A 63 -2.22 6.63 -2.55
CA ASN A 63 -2.73 7.97 -2.88
C ASN A 63 -2.41 8.40 -4.32
N LEU A 64 -1.41 7.80 -4.97
CA LEU A 64 -1.12 8.03 -6.39
C LEU A 64 -2.10 7.31 -7.33
N LEU A 65 -2.85 6.32 -6.84
CA LEU A 65 -3.83 5.63 -7.68
C LEU A 65 -4.86 6.64 -8.23
N PRO A 66 -5.38 6.44 -9.45
CA PRO A 66 -6.48 7.25 -9.95
C PRO A 66 -7.73 7.10 -9.08
N LEU A 67 -8.46 8.20 -8.87
CA LEU A 67 -9.75 8.20 -8.16
C LEU A 67 -10.89 7.70 -9.05
N HIS A 68 -10.79 7.95 -10.35
CA HIS A 68 -11.79 7.59 -11.34
C HIS A 68 -11.23 6.55 -12.29
N LYS A 69 -12.10 5.64 -12.74
CA LYS A 69 -11.78 4.82 -13.92
C LYS A 69 -11.43 5.79 -15.06
N PRO A 70 -10.37 5.53 -15.83
CA PRO A 70 -10.16 6.28 -17.05
C PRO A 70 -11.45 6.25 -17.86
N ARG A 71 -11.95 7.43 -18.25
CA ARG A 71 -13.11 7.53 -19.13
C ARG A 71 -12.77 6.67 -20.36
N PRO A 72 -13.65 5.74 -20.80
CA PRO A 72 -13.41 5.02 -22.03
C PRO A 72 -13.21 6.09 -23.11
N THR A 73 -11.99 6.25 -23.59
CA THR A 73 -11.77 6.99 -24.83
C THR A 73 -12.49 6.16 -25.87
N ALA A 74 -13.46 6.76 -26.56
CA ALA A 74 -14.11 6.16 -27.72
C ALA A 74 -13.07 6.04 -28.85
N SER A 75 -12.12 5.13 -28.69
CA SER A 75 -11.14 4.68 -29.66
C SER A 75 -10.30 3.62 -28.97
N HIS A 76 -10.76 2.38 -29.06
CA HIS A 76 -9.95 1.22 -29.40
C HIS A 76 -10.94 0.10 -29.73
N SER A 77 -11.59 0.30 -30.88
CA SER A 77 -11.98 -0.80 -31.74
C SER A 77 -10.71 -1.54 -32.14
N TRP A 78 -10.49 -2.72 -31.57
CA TRP A 78 -10.15 -3.92 -32.34
C TRP A 78 -10.09 -5.15 -31.42
N PHE A 79 -11.20 -5.88 -31.33
CA PHE A 79 -11.10 -7.31 -31.55
C PHE A 79 -10.83 -7.53 -33.04
N THR A 80 -10.01 -8.53 -33.35
CA THR A 80 -9.89 -9.35 -34.59
C THR A 80 -8.43 -9.44 -35.04
N LEU A 81 -7.74 -10.48 -34.57
CA LEU A 81 -7.35 -11.67 -35.33
C LEU A 81 -6.77 -12.71 -34.36
#